data_AF-A0A503T9L0-F1
#
_entry.id   AF-A0A503T9L0-F1
#
_cell.length_a   1.000
_cell.length_b   1.000
_cell.length_c   1.000
_cell.angle_alpha   90.00
_cell.angle_beta   90.00
_cell.angle_gamma   90.00
#
_symmetry.space_group_name_H-M   'P 1'
#
loop_
_entity.id
_entity.type
_entity.pdbx_description
1 polymer ?
#
loop_
_entity_poly.entity_id
_entity_poly.type
_entity_poly.pdbx_seq_one_letter_code
_entity_poly.pdbx_strand_id
1 'polypeptide(L)'
;MSEKTNLEEDTLFLACTRPAMIGGVTMEAMGVNMISTTILFIVAGSVAYALVGVVVHFIFKAVVKHDHNMFRVLLNWIDTRGRARNTGLWGGSSLTPMKLVRRYDERDLGFA
;
A
#
# COMPACT_ATOMS: atom_id res chain seq x y z
N MET A 1 17.88 -30.01 21.36
CA MET A 1 17.32 -28.94 22.21
C MET A 1 17.90 -27.64 21.68
N SER A 2 17.18 -26.91 20.81
CA SER A 2 17.72 -25.67 20.22
C SER A 2 17.70 -24.59 21.29
N GLU A 3 18.88 -24.13 21.68
CA GLU A 3 19.06 -23.00 22.60
C GLU A 3 18.44 -21.76 21.96
N LYS A 4 17.45 -21.16 22.63
CA LYS A 4 16.81 -19.92 22.16
C LYS A 4 17.76 -18.77 22.47
N THR A 5 18.54 -18.35 21.48
CA THR A 5 19.32 -17.11 21.54
C THR A 5 18.38 -15.95 21.88
N ASN A 6 18.71 -15.21 22.95
CA ASN A 6 17.95 -14.04 23.35
C ASN A 6 18.15 -12.96 22.27
N LEU A 7 17.06 -12.45 21.69
CA LEU A 7 17.12 -11.40 20.67
C LEU A 7 17.38 -10.06 21.37
N GLU A 8 18.35 -9.30 20.85
CA GLU A 8 18.63 -7.96 21.35
C GLU A 8 17.58 -7.01 20.77
N GLU A 9 16.73 -6.45 21.63
CA GLU A 9 15.60 -5.60 21.24
C GLU A 9 15.96 -4.12 21.47
N ASP A 10 16.01 -3.34 20.38
CA ASP A 10 16.18 -1.89 20.42
C ASP A 10 14.84 -1.15 20.25
N THR A 11 14.70 0.00 20.90
CA THR A 11 13.50 0.83 20.76
C THR A 11 13.42 1.46 19.37
N LEU A 12 12.45 1.04 18.56
CA LEU A 12 12.20 1.64 17.25
C LEU A 12 11.42 2.95 17.38
N PHE A 13 12.04 4.07 16.98
CA PHE A 13 11.33 5.34 16.82
C PHE A 13 10.44 5.31 15.57
N LEU A 14 9.18 4.88 15.75
CA LEU A 14 8.21 4.69 14.67
C LEU A 14 8.01 5.95 13.79
N ALA A 15 8.21 7.13 14.35
CA ALA A 15 8.11 8.39 13.60
C ALA A 15 9.16 8.51 12.49
N CYS A 16 10.34 7.90 12.65
CA CYS A 16 11.44 7.96 11.69
C CYS A 16 11.32 6.91 10.57
N THR A 17 10.45 5.91 10.74
CA THR A 17 10.31 4.78 9.79
C THR A 17 8.96 4.75 9.08
N ARG A 18 7.95 5.43 9.62
CA ARG A 18 6.65 5.57 8.95
C ARG A 18 6.71 6.58 7.79
N PRO A 19 5.98 6.35 6.70
CA PRO A 19 5.86 7.34 5.63
C PRO A 19 5.23 8.64 6.15
N ALA A 20 5.45 9.74 5.43
CA ALA A 20 4.81 11.01 5.76
C ALA A 20 3.28 10.85 5.72
N MET A 21 2.60 11.33 6.77
CA MET A 21 1.15 11.25 6.94
C MET A 21 0.57 12.62 7.32
N ILE A 22 -0.56 12.96 6.72
CA ILE A 22 -1.37 14.15 7.04
C ILE A 22 -2.72 13.67 7.57
N GLY A 23 -3.12 14.12 8.76
CA GLY A 23 -4.43 13.76 9.35
C GLY A 23 -4.63 12.26 9.67
N GLY A 24 -3.55 11.46 9.65
CA GLY A 24 -3.61 10.01 9.83
C GLY A 24 -3.77 9.22 8.53
N VAL A 25 -3.61 9.86 7.37
CA VAL A 25 -3.58 9.24 6.04
C VAL A 25 -2.22 9.51 5.39
N THR A 26 -1.72 8.58 4.57
CA THR A 26 -0.45 8.76 3.84
C THR A 26 -0.53 9.89 2.82
N MET A 27 0.61 10.54 2.53
CA MET A 27 0.69 11.60 1.51
C MET A 27 0.07 11.18 0.16
N GLU A 28 0.37 9.95 -0.28
CA GLU A 28 -0.15 9.38 -1.53
C GLU A 28 -1.68 9.32 -1.55
N ALA A 29 -2.28 8.75 -0.51
CA ALA A 29 -3.73 8.60 -0.42
C ALA A 29 -4.43 9.96 -0.26
N MET A 30 -3.80 10.90 0.45
CA MET A 30 -4.29 12.28 0.55
C MET A 30 -4.26 12.98 -0.82
N GLY A 31 -3.19 12.81 -1.60
CA GLY A 31 -3.08 13.35 -2.96
C GLY A 31 -4.16 12.80 -3.89
N VAL A 32 -4.35 11.48 -3.90
CA VAL A 32 -5.42 10.83 -4.70
C VAL A 32 -6.80 11.30 -4.27
N ASN A 33 -7.06 11.40 -2.96
CA ASN A 33 -8.31 11.94 -2.44
C ASN A 33 -8.55 13.36 -2.97
N MET A 34 -7.63 14.29 -2.71
CA MET A 34 -7.73 15.69 -3.11
C MET A 34 -7.96 15.87 -4.62
N ILE A 35 -7.21 15.14 -5.46
CA ILE A 35 -7.35 15.20 -6.92
C ILE A 35 -8.73 14.69 -7.33
N SER A 36 -9.12 13.50 -6.86
CA SER A 36 -10.40 12.89 -7.22
C SER A 36 -11.59 13.73 -6.77
N THR A 37 -11.54 14.32 -5.58
CA THR A 37 -12.61 15.14 -5.03
C THR A 37 -12.72 16.47 -5.73
N THR A 38 -11.58 17.06 -6.12
CA THR A 38 -11.57 18.29 -6.90
C THR A 38 -12.19 18.06 -8.28
N ILE A 39 -11.84 16.96 -8.95
CA ILE A 39 -12.44 16.58 -10.23
C ILE A 39 -13.95 16.37 -10.09
N LEU A 40 -14.39 15.60 -9.08
CA LEU A 40 -15.82 15.35 -8.84
C LEU A 40 -16.59 16.63 -8.54
N PHE A 41 -16.03 17.51 -7.71
CA PHE A 41 -16.60 18.82 -7.40
C PHE A 41 -16.81 19.67 -8.67
N ILE A 42 -15.80 19.74 -9.54
CA ILE A 42 -15.87 20.52 -10.79
C ILE A 42 -16.89 19.91 -11.74
N VAL A 43 -16.85 18.59 -11.96
CA VAL A 43 -17.74 17.90 -12.91
C VAL A 43 -19.19 17.97 -12.46
N ALA A 44 -19.46 17.86 -11.16
CA ALA A 44 -20.81 17.92 -10.63
C ALA A 44 -21.35 19.34 -10.45
N GLY A 45 -20.48 20.37 -10.50
CA GLY A 45 -20.86 21.78 -10.39
C GLY A 45 -21.46 22.19 -9.05
N SER A 46 -21.27 21.37 -7.99
CA SER A 46 -21.87 21.62 -6.67
C SER A 46 -20.90 21.32 -5.54
N VAL A 47 -20.81 22.25 -4.59
CA VAL A 47 -19.94 22.16 -3.40
C VAL A 47 -20.28 20.95 -2.53
N ALA A 48 -21.52 20.46 -2.58
CA ALA A 48 -21.94 19.28 -1.82
C ALA A 48 -21.07 18.04 -2.14
N TYR A 49 -20.57 17.93 -3.38
CA TYR A 49 -19.71 16.80 -3.78
C TYR A 49 -18.32 16.83 -3.14
N ALA A 50 -17.88 17.95 -2.56
CA ALA A 50 -16.67 17.98 -1.76
C ALA A 50 -16.79 17.12 -0.49
N LEU A 51 -18.01 16.92 0.04
CA LEU A 51 -18.24 16.06 1.22
C LEU A 51 -17.91 14.60 0.95
N VAL A 52 -18.01 14.15 -0.30
CA VAL A 52 -17.60 12.80 -0.70
C VAL A 52 -16.12 12.57 -0.36
N GLY A 53 -15.29 13.61 -0.52
CA GLY A 53 -13.88 13.55 -0.15
C GLY A 53 -13.62 13.26 1.30
N VAL A 54 -14.41 13.88 2.17
CA VAL A 54 -14.35 13.67 3.62
C VAL A 54 -14.67 12.21 3.95
N VAL A 55 -15.73 11.66 3.37
CA VAL A 55 -16.11 10.25 3.57
C VAL A 55 -15.00 9.31 3.09
N VAL A 56 -14.47 9.55 1.89
CA VAL A 56 -13.37 8.74 1.33
C VAL A 56 -12.11 8.87 2.20
N HIS A 57 -11.84 10.03 2.78
CA HIS A 57 -10.68 10.24 3.66
C HIS A 57 -10.79 9.38 4.93
N PHE A 58 -11.98 9.27 5.52
CA PHE A 58 -12.20 8.38 6.67
C PHE A 58 -12.01 6.90 6.31
N ILE A 59 -12.40 6.48 5.11
CA ILE A 59 -12.14 5.12 4.61
C ILE A 59 -10.63 4.89 4.49
N PHE A 60 -9.89 5.83 3.91
CA PHE A 60 -8.43 5.72 3.81
C PHE A 60 -7.77 5.66 5.19
N LYS A 61 -8.24 6.47 6.14
CA LYS A 61 -7.77 6.43 7.54
C LYS A 61 -8.01 5.07 8.19
N ALA A 62 -9.15 4.43 7.92
CA ALA A 62 -9.45 3.09 8.43
C ALA A 62 -8.49 2.03 7.82
N VAL A 63 -8.14 2.16 6.55
CA VAL A 63 -7.16 1.26 5.89
C VAL A 63 -5.74 1.46 6.43
N VAL A 64 -5.27 2.72 6.54
CA VAL A 64 -3.93 3.04 7.06
C VAL A 64 -3.73 2.55 8.49
N LYS A 65 -4.80 2.46 9.29
CA LYS A 65 -4.74 1.93 10.66
C LYS A 65 -4.17 0.50 10.74
N HIS A 66 -4.38 -0.31 9.70
CA HIS A 66 -3.87 -1.68 9.67
C HIS A 66 -2.42 -1.76 9.18
N ASP A 67 -2.08 -1.00 8.14
CA ASP A 67 -0.72 -0.91 7.62
C ASP A 67 -0.48 0.46 7.00
N HIS A 68 0.48 1.19 7.58
CA HIS A 68 0.90 2.51 7.12
C HIS A 68 1.48 2.51 5.70
N ASN A 69 2.01 1.38 5.24
CA ASN A 69 2.63 1.23 3.92
C ASN A 69 1.68 0.68 2.85
N MET A 70 0.44 0.32 3.20
CA MET A 70 -0.53 -0.32 2.30
C MET A 70 -0.71 0.44 0.98
N PHE A 71 -0.85 1.77 1.02
CA PHE A 71 -1.02 2.59 -0.18
C PHE A 71 0.23 2.64 -1.07
N ARG A 72 1.42 2.62 -0.48
CA ARG A 72 2.68 2.55 -1.24
C ARG A 72 2.84 1.19 -1.90
N VAL A 73 2.48 0.12 -1.19
CA VAL A 73 2.46 -1.24 -1.75
C VAL A 73 1.46 -1.33 -2.90
N LEU A 74 0.28 -0.73 -2.74
CA LEU A 74 -0.74 -0.68 -3.79
C LEU A 74 -0.24 0.05 -5.04
N LEU A 75 0.36 1.23 -4.89
CA LEU A 75 0.91 2.00 -6.02
C LEU A 75 2.04 1.24 -6.72
N ASN A 76 2.97 0.66 -5.96
CA ASN A 76 4.04 -0.18 -6.52
C ASN A 76 3.47 -1.40 -7.26
N TRP A 77 2.40 -1.99 -6.75
CA TRP A 77 1.71 -3.09 -7.41
C TRP A 77 1.05 -2.63 -8.72
N ILE A 78 0.43 -1.45 -8.75
CA ILE A 78 -0.14 -0.84 -9.97
C ILE A 78 0.97 -0.64 -11.00
N ASP A 79 2.08 0.00 -10.62
CA ASP A 79 3.18 0.34 -11.53
C ASP A 79 3.93 -0.90 -12.06
N THR A 80 3.97 -1.98 -11.30
CA THR A 80 4.59 -3.22 -11.73
C THR A 80 3.58 -4.14 -12.42
N ARG A 81 2.77 -4.83 -11.61
CA ARG A 81 1.86 -5.88 -12.06
C ARG A 81 0.60 -5.34 -12.72
N GLY A 82 0.07 -4.21 -12.25
CA GLY A 82 -1.13 -3.59 -12.82
C GLY A 82 -0.94 -3.10 -14.27
N ARG A 83 0.26 -2.60 -14.59
CA ARG A 83 0.63 -2.17 -15.95
C ARG A 83 0.97 -3.33 -16.89
N ALA A 84 1.28 -4.51 -16.35
CA ALA A 84 1.68 -5.66 -17.14
C ALA A 84 0.49 -6.33 -17.84
N ARG A 85 0.26 -5.97 -19.11
CA ARG A 85 -0.84 -6.52 -19.95
C ARG A 85 -0.68 -8.00 -20.30
N ASN A 86 0.56 -8.50 -20.32
CA ASN A 86 0.87 -9.85 -20.79
C ASN A 86 1.06 -10.83 -19.62
N THR A 87 0.61 -10.47 -18.40
CA THR A 87 0.75 -11.30 -17.20
C THR A 87 0.13 -12.68 -17.35
N GLY A 88 -0.98 -12.81 -18.10
CA GLY A 88 -1.60 -14.10 -18.40
C GLY A 88 -0.75 -15.00 -19.30
N LEU A 89 0.03 -14.42 -20.22
CA LEU A 89 0.90 -15.17 -21.12
C LEU A 89 2.18 -15.65 -20.42
N TRP A 90 2.76 -14.79 -19.58
CA TRP A 90 4.07 -15.05 -18.95
C TRP A 90 3.98 -15.58 -17.51
N GLY A 91 2.79 -15.59 -16.89
CA GLY A 91 2.60 -16.01 -15.50
C GLY A 91 3.14 -15.03 -14.46
N GLY A 92 3.60 -13.85 -14.87
CA GLY A 92 4.17 -12.81 -14.01
C GLY A 92 4.35 -11.47 -14.71
N SER A 93 4.80 -10.46 -13.97
CA SER A 93 5.10 -9.12 -14.52
C SER A 93 6.43 -9.07 -15.28
N SER A 94 7.26 -10.12 -15.19
CA SER A 94 8.56 -10.23 -15.87
C SER A 94 8.41 -11.00 -17.18
N LEU A 95 9.03 -10.49 -18.25
CA LEU A 95 9.08 -11.11 -19.58
C LEU A 95 10.18 -12.18 -19.64
N THR A 96 10.20 -13.08 -18.67
CA THR A 96 11.18 -14.17 -18.63
C THR A 96 10.60 -15.43 -19.27
N PRO A 97 11.38 -16.14 -20.12
CA PRO A 97 10.98 -17.44 -20.65
C PRO A 97 11.00 -18.53 -19.57
N MET A 98 11.60 -18.26 -18.41
CA MET A 98 11.60 -19.20 -17.29
C MET A 98 10.25 -19.18 -16.58
N LYS A 99 9.70 -20.36 -16.28
CA LYS A 99 8.47 -20.48 -15.50
C LYS A 99 8.64 -19.81 -14.13
N LEU A 100 7.70 -18.94 -13.76
CA LEU A 100 7.68 -18.34 -12.43
C LEU A 100 7.35 -19.44 -11.40
N VAL A 101 8.37 -19.93 -10.70
CA VAL A 101 8.19 -20.88 -9.60
C VAL A 101 8.08 -20.09 -8.31
N ARG A 102 6.89 -20.05 -7.72
CA ARG A 102 6.69 -19.47 -6.39
C ARG A 102 7.01 -20.53 -5.34
N ARG A 103 8.27 -20.62 -4.90
CA ARG A 103 8.61 -21.33 -3.66
C ARG A 103 8.24 -20.40 -2.50
N TYR A 104 7.01 -20.54 -2.00
CA TYR A 104 6.67 -19.99 -0.70
C TYR A 104 6.75 -21.14 0.29
N ASP A 105 7.64 -21.04 1.27
CA ASP A 105 7.78 -22.01 2.34
C ASP A 105 7.44 -21.32 3.66
N GLU A 106 6.46 -21.85 4.38
CA GLU A 106 6.05 -21.30 5.68
C GLU A 106 7.22 -21.30 6.69
N ARG A 107 8.21 -22.18 6.47
CA ARG A 107 9.45 -22.23 7.25
C ARG A 107 10.31 -20.99 7.09
N ASP A 108 10.18 -20.24 6.00
CA ASP A 108 10.93 -18.99 5.77
C ASP A 108 10.40 -17.82 6.64
N LEU A 109 9.16 -17.93 7.16
CA LEU A 109 8.53 -16.91 8.00
C LEU A 109 8.80 -17.13 9.50
N GLY A 110 9.18 -18.35 9.89
CA GLY A 110 9.33 -18.76 11.30
C GLY A 110 10.60 -18.26 11.99
N PHE A 111 11.40 -17.42 11.31
CA PHE A 111 12.63 -16.82 11.85
C PHE A 111 12.46 -15.36 12.29
N ALA A 112 11.21 -14.87 12.39
CA ALA A 112 10.89 -13.53 12.89
C ALA A 112 10.44 -13.57 14.36
#